data_AF-A0A927N9A9-F1
#
_entry.id   AF-A0A927N9A9-F1
#
_cell.length_a   1.000
_cell.length_b   1.000
_cell.length_c   1.000
_cell.angle_alpha   90.00
_cell.angle_beta   90.00
_cell.angle_gamma   90.00
#
_symmetry.space_group_name_H-M   'P 1'
#
loop_
_entity.id
_entity.type
_entity.pdbx_description
1 polymer ?
#
loop_
_entity_poly.entity_id
_entity_poly.type
_entity_poly.pdbx_seq_one_letter_code
_entity_poly.pdbx_strand_id
1 'polypeptide(L)'
;MTPGRRRVPHSAWIALAVATAGVGWSFWWLAGDLLTVDNGPDLASREYVESRLAEAVDAPMVLPVRLPDGYDYGRHYSYTPNDEHATAIDGEPTFAQAREVMFMPHDGVGEDGDLPAVALCVEDASAKRSACPHPGARDAYIQRRYGRGLLTFYAASDGNRDLSAWKTVELTTDLNKVRWLH
;
A
#
# COMPACT_ATOMS: atom_id res chain seq x y z
N MET A 1 -56.14 25.29 44.39
CA MET A 1 -55.50 26.55 44.84
C MET A 1 -54.03 26.27 45.10
N THR A 2 -53.15 26.71 44.19
CA THR A 2 -51.71 26.94 44.36
C THR A 2 -51.49 28.06 45.41
N PRO A 3 -50.33 28.25 46.09
CA PRO A 3 -48.98 28.32 45.47
C PRO A 3 -47.78 27.90 46.36
N GLY A 4 -46.57 27.88 45.80
CA GLY A 4 -45.35 27.85 46.61
C GLY A 4 -44.03 27.65 45.86
N ARG A 5 -43.60 28.63 45.05
CA ARG A 5 -42.22 28.71 44.53
C ARG A 5 -41.21 28.83 45.70
N ARG A 6 -40.13 28.05 45.67
CA ARG A 6 -38.83 28.47 46.25
C ARG A 6 -37.71 28.27 45.23
N ARG A 7 -36.89 29.31 45.12
CA ARG A 7 -35.71 29.43 44.26
C ARG A 7 -34.47 28.82 44.95
N VAL A 8 -33.67 28.16 44.12
CA VAL A 8 -32.22 27.90 44.08
C VAL A 8 -31.33 28.42 45.23
N PRO A 9 -30.29 27.65 45.57
CA PRO A 9 -28.95 28.21 45.66
C PRO A 9 -27.92 27.49 44.77
N HIS A 10 -26.97 28.31 44.31
CA HIS A 10 -25.85 28.00 43.45
C HIS A 10 -24.83 27.04 44.10
N SER A 11 -24.25 26.19 43.25
CA SER A 11 -22.84 25.72 43.26
C SER A 11 -22.25 25.11 44.53
N ALA A 12 -22.03 23.79 44.52
CA ALA A 12 -20.72 23.18 44.79
C ALA A 12 -20.76 21.65 44.58
N TRP A 13 -20.02 21.20 43.57
CA TRP A 13 -19.12 20.04 43.52
C TRP A 13 -19.46 18.77 44.32
N ILE A 14 -19.59 17.64 43.63
CA ILE A 14 -18.70 16.46 43.78
C ILE A 14 -18.91 15.54 42.57
N ALA A 15 -17.78 15.14 42.01
CA ALA A 15 -17.62 14.28 40.86
C ALA A 15 -18.12 12.85 41.10
N LEU A 16 -18.63 12.22 40.05
CA LEU A 16 -18.35 10.81 39.81
C LEU A 16 -18.32 10.55 38.31
N ALA A 17 -17.16 10.11 37.84
CA ALA A 17 -16.93 9.62 36.50
C ALA A 17 -17.58 8.25 36.32
N VAL A 18 -18.24 8.03 35.19
CA VAL A 18 -18.35 6.69 34.59
C VAL A 18 -18.15 6.86 33.08
N ALA A 19 -17.01 6.34 32.64
CA ALA A 19 -16.71 6.05 31.26
C ALA A 19 -17.58 4.88 30.80
N THR A 20 -18.24 5.02 29.66
CA THR A 20 -18.50 3.90 28.76
C THR A 20 -18.37 4.38 27.33
N ALA A 21 -17.34 3.84 26.68
CA ALA A 21 -17.13 3.86 25.24
C ALA A 21 -18.40 3.41 24.50
N GLY A 22 -18.67 4.01 23.35
CA GLY A 22 -19.72 3.50 22.46
C GLY A 22 -20.45 4.51 21.58
N VAL A 23 -20.04 5.78 21.54
CA VAL A 23 -20.60 6.75 20.57
C VAL A 23 -19.48 7.64 20.06
N GLY A 24 -19.18 7.51 18.79
CA GLY A 24 -18.26 8.39 18.10
C GLY A 24 -17.62 7.64 16.96
N TRP A 25 -18.32 7.57 15.84
CA TRP A 25 -17.82 7.61 14.46
C TRP A 25 -19.05 7.86 13.57
N SER A 26 -19.72 8.97 13.81
CA SER A 26 -20.73 9.51 12.92
C SER A 26 -20.82 11.01 13.16
N PHE A 27 -20.75 11.79 12.09
CA PHE A 27 -20.98 13.24 12.03
C PHE A 27 -19.84 14.17 12.48
N TRP A 28 -18.74 14.17 11.71
CA TRP A 28 -18.02 15.40 11.37
C TRP A 28 -17.75 15.39 9.86
N TRP A 29 -17.81 16.56 9.22
CA TRP A 29 -17.77 16.84 7.77
C TRP A 29 -19.13 17.00 7.04
N LEU A 30 -19.93 17.95 7.55
CA LEU A 30 -20.72 18.85 6.69
C LEU A 30 -20.60 20.27 7.26
N ALA A 31 -19.54 20.98 6.87
CA ALA A 31 -19.47 22.44 6.91
C ALA A 31 -18.41 22.86 5.90
N GLY A 32 -18.83 23.71 4.95
CA GLY A 32 -18.14 23.94 3.69
C GLY A 32 -16.74 24.51 3.81
N ASP A 33 -15.94 24.17 2.81
CA ASP A 33 -15.10 25.14 2.15
C ASP A 33 -15.04 24.86 0.65
N LEU A 34 -14.76 25.92 -0.09
CA LEU A 34 -14.81 26.05 -1.54
C LEU A 34 -14.05 24.95 -2.31
N LEU A 35 -14.54 24.69 -3.53
CA LEU A 35 -14.01 23.79 -4.56
C LEU A 35 -12.48 23.91 -4.78
N THR A 36 -11.70 23.33 -3.89
CA THR A 36 -10.48 22.65 -4.30
C THR A 36 -10.96 21.26 -4.69
N VAL A 37 -11.02 21.01 -5.99
CA VAL A 37 -10.97 19.63 -6.49
C VAL A 37 -9.60 19.15 -6.03
N ASP A 38 -9.55 18.58 -4.83
CA ASP A 38 -8.40 17.88 -4.31
C ASP A 38 -8.32 16.60 -5.14
N ASN A 39 -7.76 16.74 -6.36
CA ASN A 39 -7.37 15.61 -7.16
C ASN A 39 -6.38 14.87 -6.28
N GLY A 40 -6.79 13.71 -5.75
CA GLY A 40 -5.92 12.87 -4.93
C GLY A 40 -4.57 12.65 -5.64
N PRO A 41 -3.53 12.26 -4.89
CA PRO A 41 -2.18 12.18 -5.45
C PRO A 41 -2.19 11.37 -6.75
N ASP A 42 -1.59 11.92 -7.79
CA ASP A 42 -1.40 11.20 -9.03
C ASP A 42 -0.47 10.01 -8.75
N LEU A 43 -1.08 8.83 -8.66
CA LEU A 43 -0.41 7.59 -8.25
C LEU A 43 0.63 7.13 -9.27
N ALA A 44 0.58 7.66 -10.49
CA ALA A 44 1.55 7.40 -11.54
C ALA A 44 2.65 8.48 -11.60
N SER A 45 2.51 9.58 -10.87
CA SER A 45 3.51 10.63 -10.83
C SER A 45 4.83 10.09 -10.30
N ARG A 46 5.93 10.59 -10.87
CA ARG A 46 7.27 10.23 -10.39
C ARG A 46 7.44 10.59 -8.92
N GLU A 47 6.95 11.75 -8.51
CA GLU A 47 7.05 12.25 -7.15
C GLU A 47 6.32 11.33 -6.16
N TYR A 48 5.13 10.85 -6.52
CA TYR A 48 4.42 9.89 -5.68
C TYR A 48 5.21 8.59 -5.52
N VAL A 49 5.68 8.02 -6.62
CA VAL A 49 6.44 6.76 -6.58
C VAL A 49 7.75 6.92 -5.81
N GLU A 50 8.49 8.00 -6.03
CA GLU A 50 9.69 8.33 -5.25
C GLU A 50 9.39 8.40 -3.75
N SER A 51 8.30 9.08 -3.36
CA SER A 51 7.91 9.18 -1.95
C SER A 51 7.61 7.80 -1.32
N ARG A 52 6.92 6.91 -2.05
CA ARG A 52 6.65 5.54 -1.60
C ARG A 52 7.92 4.70 -1.50
N LEU A 53 8.84 4.86 -2.44
CA LEU A 53 10.13 4.15 -2.40
C LEU A 53 11.06 4.70 -1.31
N ALA A 54 10.85 5.91 -0.81
CA ALA A 54 11.62 6.47 0.29
C ALA A 54 11.16 5.99 1.68
N GLU A 55 9.97 5.37 1.81
CA GLU A 55 9.42 4.93 3.10
C GLU A 55 10.26 3.84 3.80
N ALA A 56 11.04 3.09 3.03
CA ALA A 56 11.94 2.08 3.56
C ALA A 56 13.31 2.11 2.87
N VAL A 57 14.28 1.36 3.39
CA VAL A 57 15.63 1.17 2.84
C VAL A 57 16.02 -0.31 2.74
N ASP A 58 17.26 -0.60 2.32
CA ASP A 58 17.93 -1.92 2.19
C ASP A 58 17.43 -2.92 1.14
N ALA A 59 16.12 -3.06 0.94
CA ALA A 59 15.59 -3.80 -0.20
C ALA A 59 15.36 -2.84 -1.37
N PRO A 60 16.21 -2.79 -2.42
CA PRO A 60 15.97 -1.89 -3.55
C PRO A 60 14.72 -2.34 -4.30
N MET A 61 13.79 -1.41 -4.51
CA MET A 61 12.66 -1.70 -5.39
C MET A 61 13.13 -1.78 -6.84
N VAL A 62 12.66 -2.79 -7.54
CA VAL A 62 12.89 -2.97 -8.98
C VAL A 62 11.55 -2.86 -9.68
N LEU A 63 11.48 -2.04 -10.74
CA LEU A 63 10.26 -1.76 -11.48
C LEU A 63 10.40 -2.16 -12.95
N PRO A 64 9.31 -2.55 -13.63
CA PRO A 64 9.31 -2.73 -15.07
C PRO A 64 9.56 -1.41 -15.80
N VAL A 65 10.47 -1.40 -16.78
CA VAL A 65 10.71 -0.24 -17.67
C VAL A 65 9.44 0.10 -18.45
N ARG A 66 8.74 -0.93 -18.92
CA ARG A 66 7.41 -0.86 -19.54
C ARG A 66 6.54 -1.94 -18.92
N LEU A 67 5.24 -1.67 -18.87
CA LEU A 67 4.26 -2.68 -18.48
C LEU A 67 3.85 -3.51 -19.69
N PRO A 68 3.44 -4.77 -19.49
CA PRO A 68 2.71 -5.49 -20.51
C PRO A 68 1.45 -4.75 -20.93
N ASP A 69 1.01 -4.94 -22.17
CA ASP A 69 -0.22 -4.34 -22.68
C ASP A 69 -1.42 -4.76 -21.82
N GLY A 70 -2.31 -3.81 -21.53
CA GLY A 70 -3.51 -4.05 -20.72
C GLY A 70 -3.35 -3.74 -19.22
N TYR A 71 -2.19 -3.27 -18.77
CA TYR A 71 -1.91 -2.95 -17.36
C TYR A 71 -1.71 -1.46 -17.08
N ASP A 72 -2.29 -1.01 -15.96
CA ASP A 72 -2.05 0.29 -15.34
C ASP A 72 -0.70 0.36 -14.61
N TYR A 73 -0.26 1.59 -14.36
CA TYR A 73 0.88 1.94 -13.50
C TYR A 73 0.86 1.22 -12.14
N GLY A 74 2.02 1.15 -11.49
CA GLY A 74 2.17 0.53 -10.18
C GLY A 74 1.34 1.22 -9.09
N ARG A 75 0.51 0.43 -8.40
CA ARG A 75 -0.35 0.82 -7.28
C ARG A 75 0.05 0.05 -6.03
N HIS A 76 -0.41 0.51 -4.88
CA HIS A 76 -0.26 -0.20 -3.59
C HIS A 76 1.18 -0.61 -3.26
N TYR A 77 2.07 0.38 -3.17
CA TYR A 77 3.42 0.16 -2.66
C TYR A 77 3.35 -0.23 -1.19
N SER A 78 4.05 -1.30 -0.82
CA SER A 78 4.17 -1.76 0.56
C SER A 78 5.55 -2.37 0.80
N TYR A 79 5.86 -2.60 2.07
CA TYR A 79 7.10 -3.27 2.47
C TYR A 79 6.86 -4.15 3.69
N THR A 80 7.67 -5.19 3.82
CA THR A 80 7.75 -6.02 5.01
C THR A 80 8.91 -5.51 5.87
N PRO A 81 8.67 -5.03 7.10
CA PRO A 81 9.74 -4.61 7.99
C PRO A 81 10.74 -5.74 8.27
N ASN A 82 12.01 -5.39 8.44
CA ASN A 82 13.03 -6.31 8.91
C ASN A 82 12.99 -6.36 10.45
N ASP A 83 12.53 -7.48 11.02
CA ASP A 83 12.43 -7.70 12.47
C ASP A 83 13.76 -7.50 13.20
N GLU A 84 14.91 -7.75 12.55
CA GLU A 84 16.25 -7.57 13.15
C GLU A 84 16.60 -6.08 13.37
N HIS A 85 15.91 -5.18 12.66
CA HIS A 85 16.14 -3.73 12.67
C HIS A 85 14.87 -2.95 13.07
N ALA A 86 13.89 -3.60 13.70
CA ALA A 86 12.55 -3.07 13.97
C ALA A 86 12.49 -1.88 14.94
N THR A 87 13.62 -1.39 15.46
CA THR A 87 13.69 -0.12 16.18
C THR A 87 13.85 1.03 15.19
N ALA A 88 12.84 1.29 14.36
CA ALA A 88 12.75 2.57 13.66
C ALA A 88 12.63 3.65 14.75
N ILE A 89 13.63 4.53 14.84
CA ILE A 89 13.55 5.74 15.65
C ILE A 89 12.66 6.71 14.88
N ASP A 90 11.77 7.43 15.56
CA ASP A 90 10.90 8.43 14.92
C ASP A 90 11.73 9.38 14.03
N GLY A 91 11.42 9.40 12.73
CA GLY A 91 12.11 10.21 11.73
C GLY A 91 13.17 9.48 10.89
N GLU A 92 13.54 8.23 11.22
CA GLU A 92 14.45 7.42 10.43
C GLU A 92 13.70 6.47 9.46
N PRO A 93 14.27 6.15 8.29
CA PRO A 93 13.65 5.23 7.34
C PRO A 93 13.59 3.81 7.91
N THR A 94 12.49 3.11 7.64
CA THR A 94 12.32 1.73 8.10
C THR A 94 13.17 0.78 7.27
N PHE A 95 13.83 -0.19 7.90
CA PHE A 95 14.56 -1.23 7.18
C PHE A 95 13.57 -2.29 6.66
N ALA A 96 13.55 -2.53 5.35
CA ALA A 96 12.65 -3.51 4.74
C ALA A 96 13.38 -4.81 4.40
N GLN A 97 12.75 -5.94 4.74
CA GLN A 97 13.17 -7.27 4.28
C GLN A 97 12.71 -7.53 2.84
N ALA A 98 11.52 -7.05 2.49
CA ALA A 98 10.97 -7.11 1.14
C ALA A 98 10.13 -5.87 0.83
N ARG A 99 9.94 -5.59 -0.46
CA ARG A 99 9.06 -4.54 -0.98
C ARG A 99 8.16 -5.09 -2.05
N GLU A 100 6.98 -4.50 -2.17
CA GLU A 100 5.97 -4.94 -3.11
C GLU A 100 5.27 -3.77 -3.79
N VAL A 101 4.88 -3.99 -5.04
CA VAL A 101 3.97 -3.13 -5.80
C VAL A 101 2.99 -4.01 -6.55
N MET A 102 1.76 -3.53 -6.72
CA MET A 102 0.69 -4.21 -7.45
C MET A 102 0.38 -3.49 -8.76
N PHE A 103 0.16 -4.24 -9.83
CA PHE A 103 -0.26 -3.75 -11.14
C PHE A 103 -1.65 -4.30 -11.45
N MET A 104 -2.56 -3.40 -11.79
CA MET A 104 -3.96 -3.73 -12.09
C MET A 104 -4.17 -3.70 -13.61
N PRO A 105 -5.02 -4.57 -14.18
CA PRO A 105 -5.46 -4.40 -15.54
C PRO A 105 -6.27 -3.10 -15.73
N HIS A 106 -6.20 -2.49 -16.92
CA HIS A 106 -6.95 -1.27 -17.25
C HIS A 106 -8.46 -1.44 -17.09
N ASP A 107 -8.98 -2.60 -17.50
CA ASP A 107 -10.40 -2.93 -17.48
C ASP A 107 -10.84 -3.54 -16.13
N GLY A 108 -9.94 -3.54 -15.14
CA GLY A 108 -10.15 -4.20 -13.85
C GLY A 108 -9.84 -5.70 -13.86
N VAL A 109 -9.95 -6.32 -12.69
CA VAL A 109 -9.73 -7.76 -12.54
C VAL A 109 -11.03 -8.49 -12.90
N GLY A 110 -10.97 -9.37 -13.90
CA GLY A 110 -12.08 -10.25 -14.26
C GLY A 110 -11.89 -11.69 -13.79
N GLU A 111 -12.99 -12.41 -13.61
CA GLU A 111 -12.99 -13.78 -13.07
C GLU A 111 -12.63 -14.84 -14.14
N ASP A 112 -12.90 -14.57 -15.42
CA ASP A 112 -12.80 -15.56 -16.51
C ASP A 112 -12.03 -15.03 -17.73
N GLY A 113 -10.76 -15.43 -17.87
CA GLY A 113 -9.95 -15.16 -19.06
C GLY A 113 -9.34 -13.75 -19.15
N ASP A 114 -9.76 -12.84 -18.28
CA ASP A 114 -9.18 -11.49 -18.17
C ASP A 114 -7.81 -11.50 -17.50
N LEU A 115 -7.06 -10.41 -17.65
CA LEU A 115 -5.71 -10.28 -17.07
C LEU A 115 -5.79 -10.29 -15.53
N PRO A 116 -4.88 -11.00 -14.83
CA PRO A 116 -4.83 -10.95 -13.37
C PRO A 116 -4.27 -9.63 -12.87
N ALA A 117 -4.63 -9.24 -11.64
CA ALA A 117 -3.78 -8.32 -10.87
C ALA A 117 -2.44 -9.01 -10.60
N VAL A 118 -1.33 -8.31 -10.82
CA VAL A 118 0.01 -8.88 -10.65
C VAL A 118 0.77 -8.09 -9.60
N ALA A 119 1.23 -8.77 -8.57
CA ALA A 119 2.16 -8.20 -7.61
C ALA A 119 3.60 -8.53 -8.00
N LEU A 120 4.49 -7.55 -7.83
CA LEU A 120 5.93 -7.71 -7.90
C LEU A 120 6.49 -7.48 -6.51
N CYS A 121 6.94 -8.58 -5.88
CA CYS A 121 7.68 -8.52 -4.63
C CYS A 121 9.18 -8.66 -4.89
N VAL A 122 9.99 -7.86 -4.19
CA VAL A 122 11.45 -7.85 -4.26
C VAL A 122 12.02 -8.02 -2.86
N GLU A 123 12.92 -8.99 -2.69
CA GLU A 123 13.66 -9.24 -1.45
C GLU A 123 15.15 -9.45 -1.72
N ASP A 124 16.01 -9.38 -0.70
CA ASP A 124 17.42 -9.77 -0.88
C ASP A 124 17.53 -11.27 -1.12
N ALA A 125 18.22 -11.69 -2.18
CA ALA A 125 18.33 -13.08 -2.57
C ALA A 125 19.18 -13.95 -1.60
N SER A 126 19.81 -13.33 -0.60
CA SER A 126 20.54 -13.95 0.50
C SER A 126 19.76 -13.96 1.82
N ALA A 127 18.52 -13.47 1.82
CA ALA A 127 17.66 -13.48 3.00
C ALA A 127 17.50 -14.91 3.54
N LYS A 128 17.69 -15.08 4.86
CA LYS A 128 17.57 -16.39 5.54
C LYS A 128 16.14 -16.93 5.51
N ARG A 129 15.16 -16.03 5.42
CA ARG A 129 13.74 -16.30 5.30
C ARG A 129 13.18 -15.43 4.18
N SER A 130 12.37 -16.04 3.33
CA SER A 130 11.62 -15.30 2.31
C SER A 130 10.55 -14.46 2.99
N ALA A 131 10.48 -13.18 2.65
CA ALA A 131 9.36 -12.30 2.93
C ALA A 131 8.41 -12.19 1.73
N CYS A 132 8.89 -12.46 0.52
CA CYS A 132 8.01 -12.51 -0.65
C CYS A 132 7.09 -13.74 -0.64
N PRO A 133 5.81 -13.59 -1.00
CA PRO A 133 4.88 -14.71 -1.13
C PRO A 133 5.35 -15.74 -2.17
N HIS A 134 5.14 -17.02 -1.83
CA HIS A 134 5.34 -18.14 -2.75
C HIS A 134 4.00 -18.88 -2.88
N PRO A 135 3.09 -18.43 -3.76
CA PRO A 135 1.83 -19.13 -3.95
C PRO A 135 2.14 -20.57 -4.37
N GLY A 136 1.59 -21.54 -3.64
CA GLY A 136 2.06 -22.94 -3.69
C GLY A 136 1.95 -23.63 -5.06
N ALA A 137 1.22 -23.06 -6.01
CA ALA A 137 1.16 -23.52 -7.39
C ALA A 137 2.30 -22.90 -8.22
N ARG A 138 3.12 -23.74 -8.87
CA ARG A 138 4.34 -23.30 -9.60
C ARG A 138 4.06 -22.37 -10.79
N ASP A 139 2.86 -22.41 -11.34
CA ASP A 139 2.39 -21.57 -12.43
C ASP A 139 1.82 -20.22 -11.94
N ALA A 140 1.56 -20.08 -10.63
CA ALA A 140 1.02 -18.86 -10.04
C ALA A 140 2.08 -17.78 -9.75
N TYR A 141 3.36 -18.06 -10.03
CA TYR A 141 4.44 -17.09 -9.85
C TYR A 141 5.60 -17.29 -10.82
N ILE A 142 6.39 -16.23 -11.00
CA ILE A 142 7.66 -16.21 -11.73
C ILE A 142 8.73 -15.65 -10.81
N GLN A 143 9.87 -16.32 -10.73
CA GLN A 143 11.03 -15.81 -10.02
C GLN A 143 12.16 -15.41 -10.96
N ARG A 144 12.74 -14.24 -10.68
CA ARG A 144 13.88 -13.68 -11.43
C ARG A 144 14.88 -13.07 -10.47
N ARG A 145 16.14 -12.96 -10.90
CA ARG A 145 17.18 -12.22 -10.17
C ARG A 145 17.46 -10.90 -10.86
N TYR A 146 17.67 -9.85 -10.08
CA TYR A 146 18.16 -8.55 -10.55
C TYR A 146 19.21 -8.04 -9.58
N GLY A 147 20.49 -8.10 -9.97
CA GLY A 147 21.60 -7.84 -9.06
C GLY A 147 21.53 -8.77 -7.83
N ARG A 148 21.40 -8.17 -6.64
CA ARG A 148 21.24 -8.89 -5.36
C ARG A 148 19.78 -9.20 -5.00
N GLY A 149 18.81 -8.65 -5.73
CA GLY A 149 17.40 -8.88 -5.49
C GLY A 149 16.90 -10.20 -6.08
N LEU A 150 16.06 -10.91 -5.32
CA LEU A 150 15.17 -11.95 -5.80
C LEU A 150 13.79 -11.32 -6.00
N LEU A 151 13.25 -11.44 -7.21
CA LEU A 151 11.99 -10.87 -7.62
C LEU A 151 11.00 -11.99 -7.80
N THR A 152 9.81 -11.83 -7.24
CA THR A 152 8.69 -12.74 -7.40
C THR A 152 7.51 -11.97 -7.98
N PHE A 153 7.19 -12.26 -9.24
CA PHE A 153 5.92 -11.86 -9.84
C PHE A 153 4.88 -12.91 -9.50
N TYR A 154 3.71 -12.53 -9.04
CA TYR A 154 2.62 -13.49 -8.81
C TYR A 154 1.25 -12.88 -9.10
N ALA A 155 0.29 -13.74 -9.44
CA ALA A 155 -1.10 -13.33 -9.57
C ALA A 155 -1.67 -13.04 -8.18
N ALA A 156 -2.03 -11.78 -7.93
CA ALA A 156 -2.59 -11.28 -6.68
C ALA A 156 -4.13 -11.29 -6.66
N SER A 157 -4.76 -11.66 -7.76
CA SER A 157 -6.20 -11.90 -7.88
C SER A 157 -6.54 -13.38 -8.01
N ASP A 158 -7.77 -13.72 -7.66
CA ASP A 158 -8.37 -15.00 -8.03
C ASP A 158 -8.68 -15.07 -9.54
N GLY A 159 -8.94 -16.28 -10.06
CA GLY A 159 -9.25 -16.48 -11.49
C GLY A 159 -8.02 -16.82 -12.34
N ASN A 160 -7.83 -16.08 -13.45
CA ASN A 160 -6.71 -16.27 -14.37
C ASN A 160 -5.36 -16.10 -13.65
N ARG A 161 -4.36 -16.90 -14.00
CA ARG A 161 -3.00 -16.85 -13.43
C ARG A 161 -1.92 -16.79 -14.49
N ASP A 162 -2.27 -16.47 -15.73
CA ASP A 162 -1.29 -16.38 -16.80
C ASP A 162 -0.37 -15.15 -16.61
N LEU A 163 0.87 -15.43 -16.23
CA LEU A 163 1.92 -14.43 -16.09
C LEU A 163 2.85 -14.39 -17.30
N SER A 164 2.48 -14.98 -18.44
CA SER A 164 3.40 -15.14 -19.58
C SER A 164 3.95 -13.82 -20.11
N ALA A 165 3.15 -12.76 -20.14
CA ALA A 165 3.60 -11.43 -20.55
C ALA A 165 4.63 -10.80 -19.59
N TRP A 166 4.65 -11.25 -18.33
CA TRP A 166 5.56 -10.76 -17.28
C TRP A 166 6.93 -11.47 -17.29
N LYS A 167 7.07 -12.61 -17.97
CA LYS A 167 8.32 -13.41 -17.98
C LYS A 167 9.51 -12.64 -18.53
N THR A 168 9.29 -11.78 -19.52
CA THR A 168 10.35 -11.13 -20.31
C THR A 168 10.41 -9.62 -20.13
N VAL A 169 9.67 -9.05 -19.18
CA VAL A 169 9.69 -7.59 -18.96
C VAL A 169 11.11 -7.12 -18.61
N GLU A 170 11.50 -5.98 -19.16
CA GLU A 170 12.74 -5.30 -18.80
C GLU A 170 12.57 -4.65 -17.43
N LEU A 171 13.58 -4.77 -16.57
CA LEU A 171 13.55 -4.35 -15.17
C LEU A 171 14.61 -3.29 -14.91
N THR A 172 14.32 -2.36 -14.00
CA THR A 172 15.22 -1.26 -13.65
C THR A 172 15.03 -0.81 -12.20
N THR A 173 16.08 -0.28 -11.60
CA THR A 173 16.03 0.50 -10.34
C THR A 173 16.09 2.02 -10.60
N ASP A 174 16.34 2.42 -11.84
CA ASP A 174 16.40 3.82 -12.27
C ASP A 174 15.01 4.27 -12.74
N LEU A 175 14.38 5.14 -11.97
CA LEU A 175 13.04 5.68 -12.24
C LEU A 175 12.99 6.51 -13.54
N ASN A 176 14.12 7.05 -14.02
CA ASN A 176 14.16 7.78 -15.28
C ASN A 176 13.92 6.87 -16.49
N LYS A 177 14.08 5.56 -16.33
CA LYS A 177 13.82 4.58 -17.39
C LYS A 177 12.37 4.08 -17.39
N VAL A 178 11.63 4.27 -16.30
CA VAL A 178 10.28 3.76 -16.12
C VAL A 178 9.30 4.62 -16.93
N ARG A 179 8.70 4.04 -17.98
CA ARG A 179 7.96 4.81 -19.00
C ARG A 179 6.50 5.09 -18.68
N TRP A 180 5.95 4.38 -17.69
CA TRP A 180 4.57 4.55 -17.24
C TRP A 180 4.45 5.60 -16.13
N LEU A 181 5.58 6.09 -15.59
CA LEU A 181 5.62 7.28 -14.75
C LEU A 181 5.47 8.52 -15.64
N HIS A 182 4.57 9.44 -15.26
CA HIS A 182 4.31 10.68 -15.99
C HIS A 182 4.36 11.91 -15.12
#